data_AF-A0A962CT78-F1
#
_entry.id   AF-A0A962CT78-F1
#
_cell.length_a   1.000
_cell.length_b   1.000
_cell.length_c   1.000
_cell.angle_alpha   90.00
_cell.angle_beta   90.00
_cell.angle_gamma   90.00
#
_symmetry.space_group_name_H-M   'P 1'
#
loop_
_entity.id
_entity.type
_entity.pdbx_description
1 polymer ?
#
loop_
_entity_poly.entity_id
_entity_poly.type
_entity_poly.pdbx_seq_one_letter_code
_entity_poly.pdbx_strand_id
1 'polypeptide(L)'
;MAIFKVDAEIREDVGKGASRRLRHEGLVPVVLYGGDRDPRNLTLNHNKVLRLIEDEAFFSSIIEFSADGGKKQKVVLKDMQRHPSKPVIMHMDFMRVDDKHEIVMHVPLHFEGGESSPAGKSSRVMIDYQINEVEITCFPKDLPEFISVDVSEFKKGDNLHLSDLKLPKGVTLVAFTHGDDHAHDAVVVSTSAIGQASTDDADEEGAEA
;
A
#
# COMPACT_ATOMS: atom_id res chain seq x y z
N MET A 1 7.44 -8.01 13.31
CA MET A 1 8.32 -6.85 13.10
C MET A 1 9.66 -7.31 12.54
N ALA A 2 9.66 -7.66 11.26
CA ALA A 2 10.90 -7.78 10.51
C ALA A 2 11.56 -6.39 10.43
N ILE A 3 12.85 -6.31 10.75
CA ILE A 3 13.60 -5.06 10.63
C ILE A 3 14.35 -5.13 9.31
N PHE A 4 13.83 -4.43 8.30
CA PHE A 4 14.51 -4.29 7.02
C PHE A 4 15.64 -3.29 7.13
N LYS A 5 16.77 -3.60 6.50
CA LYS A 5 17.97 -2.76 6.49
C LYS A 5 18.30 -2.34 5.07
N VAL A 6 18.44 -1.04 4.87
CA VAL A 6 18.74 -0.44 3.57
C VAL A 6 19.98 0.43 3.71
N ASP A 7 21.03 0.07 2.97
CA ASP A 7 22.25 0.86 2.85
C ASP A 7 22.20 1.68 1.57
N ALA A 8 22.42 2.98 1.70
CA ALA A 8 22.38 3.94 0.62
C ALA A 8 23.67 4.76 0.54
N GLU A 9 24.01 5.18 -0.67
CA GLU A 9 25.14 6.06 -0.94
C GLU A 9 24.64 7.47 -1.26
N ILE A 10 25.39 8.49 -0.88
CA ILE A 10 25.02 9.88 -1.16
C ILE A 10 25.31 10.19 -2.62
N ARG A 11 24.36 10.84 -3.30
CA ARG A 11 24.57 11.35 -4.67
C ARG A 11 24.62 12.87 -4.69
N GLU A 12 25.60 13.40 -5.40
CA GLU A 12 25.71 14.84 -5.69
C GLU A 12 25.20 15.16 -7.09
N ASP A 13 25.30 14.22 -8.03
CA ASP A 13 24.85 14.42 -9.42
C ASP A 13 23.32 14.32 -9.52
N VAL A 14 22.68 15.38 -10.02
CA VAL A 14 21.23 15.53 -10.12
C VAL A 14 20.84 15.90 -11.55
N GLY A 15 19.78 15.28 -12.05
CA GLY A 15 19.18 15.62 -13.33
C GLY A 15 18.85 14.40 -14.18
N LYS A 16 18.14 14.63 -15.28
CA LYS A 16 17.61 13.56 -16.15
C LYS A 16 18.72 12.64 -16.71
N GLY A 17 19.85 13.20 -17.10
CA GLY A 17 20.99 12.46 -17.65
C GLY A 17 21.69 11.59 -16.61
N ALA A 18 21.96 12.16 -15.43
CA ALA A 18 22.59 11.46 -14.31
C ALA A 18 21.74 10.28 -13.84
N SER A 19 20.45 10.49 -13.58
CA SER A 19 19.54 9.43 -13.16
C SER A 19 19.40 8.31 -14.19
N ARG A 20 19.50 8.62 -15.49
CA ARG A 20 19.48 7.60 -16.53
C ARG A 20 20.74 6.73 -16.51
N ARG A 21 21.93 7.32 -16.31
CA ARG A 21 23.20 6.58 -16.19
C ARG A 21 23.19 5.65 -14.98
N LEU A 22 22.76 6.15 -13.82
CA LEU A 22 22.65 5.35 -12.59
C LEU A 22 21.79 4.10 -12.78
N ARG A 23 20.63 4.23 -13.46
CA ARG A 23 19.78 3.07 -13.76
C ARG A 23 20.43 2.07 -14.73
N HIS A 24 21.26 2.55 -15.66
CA HIS A 24 22.04 1.66 -16.52
C HIS A 24 23.15 0.92 -15.76
N GLU A 25 23.66 1.51 -14.67
CA GLU A 25 24.64 0.92 -13.77
C GLU A 25 24.01 0.00 -12.70
N GLY A 26 22.68 -0.18 -12.72
CA GLY A 26 21.98 -1.01 -11.73
C GLY A 26 21.78 -0.32 -10.38
N LEU A 27 21.79 1.02 -10.35
CA LEU A 27 21.48 1.83 -9.19
C LEU A 27 20.10 2.48 -9.33
N VAL A 28 19.38 2.57 -8.22
CA VAL A 28 18.08 3.23 -8.11
C VAL A 28 18.27 4.59 -7.43
N PRO A 29 17.90 5.70 -8.10
CA PRO A 29 17.86 7.01 -7.46
C PRO A 29 16.78 7.06 -6.38
N VAL A 30 17.13 7.64 -5.24
CA VAL A 30 16.27 7.71 -4.06
C VAL A 30 16.30 9.11 -3.46
N VAL A 31 15.18 9.53 -2.88
CA VAL A 31 15.10 10.74 -2.05
C VAL A 31 14.69 10.36 -0.64
N LEU A 32 15.41 10.92 0.33
CA LEU A 32 15.09 10.81 1.75
C LEU A 32 14.68 12.19 2.27
N TYR A 33 13.42 12.35 2.64
CA TYR A 33 12.86 13.58 3.17
C TYR A 33 12.10 13.34 4.47
N GLY A 34 11.47 14.37 5.02
CA GLY A 34 10.68 14.29 6.25
C GLY A 34 11.51 14.54 7.51
N GLY A 35 10.77 14.78 8.59
CA GLY A 35 11.28 15.35 9.84
C GLY A 35 11.81 16.78 9.66
N ASP A 36 12.50 17.29 10.68
CA ASP A 36 13.09 18.64 10.70
C ASP A 36 14.44 18.74 9.94
N ARG A 37 14.65 17.93 8.89
CA ARG A 37 15.92 17.86 8.16
C ARG A 37 15.73 18.00 6.65
N ASP A 38 16.71 18.62 6.02
CA ASP A 38 16.70 18.80 4.57
C ASP A 38 16.61 17.46 3.81
N PRO A 39 15.91 17.45 2.66
CA PRO A 39 15.89 16.30 1.75
C PRO A 39 17.30 15.93 1.30
N ARG A 40 17.57 14.63 1.22
CA ARG A 40 18.85 14.10 0.73
C ARG A 40 18.63 13.21 -0.47
N ASN A 41 19.46 13.44 -1.47
CA ASN A 41 19.53 12.66 -2.68
C ASN A 41 20.49 11.49 -2.47
N LEU A 42 20.02 10.27 -2.69
CA LEU A 42 20.75 9.05 -2.41
C LEU A 42 20.62 8.06 -3.58
N THR A 43 21.41 6.99 -3.53
CA THR A 43 21.36 5.87 -4.46
C THR A 43 21.35 4.54 -3.72
N LEU A 44 20.55 3.60 -4.24
CA LEU A 44 20.46 2.22 -3.75
C LEU A 44 20.87 1.22 -4.82
N ASN A 45 21.38 0.07 -4.41
CA ASN A 45 21.63 -1.03 -5.33
C ASN A 45 20.30 -1.70 -5.74
N HIS A 46 20.03 -1.75 -7.05
CA HIS A 46 18.76 -2.28 -7.57
C HIS A 46 18.50 -3.74 -7.18
N ASN A 47 19.53 -4.60 -7.20
CA ASN A 47 19.38 -6.02 -6.88
C ASN A 47 19.03 -6.25 -5.40
N LYS A 48 19.58 -5.42 -4.50
CA LYS A 48 19.22 -5.48 -3.06
C LYS A 48 17.76 -5.05 -2.86
N VAL A 49 17.37 -3.97 -3.52
CA VAL A 49 16.02 -3.42 -3.43
C VAL A 49 14.97 -4.40 -3.99
N LEU A 50 15.24 -5.06 -5.12
CA LEU A 50 14.33 -6.06 -5.69
C LEU A 50 14.00 -7.17 -4.69
N ARG A 51 15.00 -7.68 -3.96
CA ARG A 51 14.80 -8.72 -2.94
C ARG A 51 13.99 -8.25 -1.75
N LEU A 52 14.10 -6.97 -1.39
CA LEU A 52 13.32 -6.40 -0.29
C LEU A 52 11.85 -6.24 -0.67
N ILE A 53 11.59 -5.88 -1.93
CA ILE A 53 10.24 -5.68 -2.46
C ILE A 53 9.47 -6.99 -2.70
N GLU A 54 10.17 -8.12 -2.79
CA GLU A 54 9.54 -9.44 -2.82
C GLU A 54 8.78 -9.74 -1.51
N ASP A 55 9.18 -9.11 -0.40
CA ASP A 55 8.46 -9.17 0.86
C ASP A 55 7.38 -8.08 0.89
N GLU A 56 6.12 -8.49 0.96
CA GLU A 56 4.98 -7.58 1.00
C GLU A 56 4.99 -6.66 2.23
N ALA A 57 5.51 -7.16 3.36
CA ALA A 57 5.63 -6.37 4.59
C ALA A 57 6.61 -5.20 4.44
N PHE A 58 7.44 -5.18 3.39
CA PHE A 58 8.36 -4.07 3.13
C PHE A 58 7.64 -2.73 2.91
N PHE A 59 6.44 -2.74 2.34
CA PHE A 59 5.66 -1.53 2.07
C PHE A 59 5.06 -0.92 3.34
N SER A 60 4.72 -1.77 4.30
CA SER A 60 4.03 -1.46 5.55
C SER A 60 4.94 -1.67 6.77
N SER A 61 6.24 -1.42 6.65
CA SER A 61 7.20 -1.60 7.76
C SER A 61 8.14 -0.42 7.95
N ILE A 62 8.68 -0.32 9.18
CA ILE A 62 9.73 0.63 9.51
C ILE A 62 11.07 0.05 9.09
N ILE A 63 11.78 0.81 8.26
CA ILE A 63 13.06 0.42 7.67
C ILE A 63 14.20 1.13 8.41
N GLU A 64 15.23 0.36 8.78
CA GLU A 64 16.52 0.91 9.21
C GLU A 64 17.30 1.37 7.98
N PHE A 65 17.42 2.69 7.82
CA PHE A 65 18.11 3.30 6.70
C PHE A 65 19.47 3.84 7.12
N SER A 66 20.52 3.45 6.39
CA SER A 66 21.90 3.90 6.58
C SER A 66 22.35 4.68 5.36
N ALA A 67 22.67 5.97 5.54
CA ALA A 67 23.31 6.76 4.50
C ALA A 67 24.83 6.74 4.72
N ASP A 68 25.56 6.16 3.77
CA ASP A 68 27.03 6.13 3.68
C ASP A 68 27.72 5.56 4.94
N GLY A 69 27.17 4.46 5.48
CA GLY A 69 27.69 3.85 6.72
C GLY A 69 27.56 4.71 7.98
N GLY A 70 26.81 5.82 7.89
CA GLY A 70 26.59 6.78 8.95
C GLY A 70 25.52 6.35 9.96
N LYS A 71 24.89 7.35 10.59
CA LYS A 71 23.85 7.11 11.61
C LYS A 71 22.62 6.47 10.98
N LYS A 72 22.20 5.34 11.55
CA LYS A 72 20.93 4.68 11.24
C LYS A 72 19.75 5.62 11.55
N GLN A 73 18.80 5.68 10.63
CA GLN A 73 17.56 6.44 10.76
C GLN A 73 16.38 5.51 10.50
N LYS A 74 15.27 5.74 11.19
CA LYS A 74 14.01 5.05 10.90
C LYS A 74 13.31 5.77 9.77
N VAL A 75 12.93 5.02 8.74
CA VAL A 75 12.22 5.56 7.58
C VAL A 75 11.13 4.61 7.15
N VAL A 76 10.18 5.11 6.38
CA VAL A 76 9.13 4.34 5.72
C VAL A 76 9.18 4.63 4.23
N LEU A 77 8.86 3.64 3.41
CA LEU A 77 8.69 3.81 1.97
C LEU A 77 7.37 4.54 1.71
N LYS A 78 7.42 5.73 1.13
CA LYS A 78 6.21 6.53 0.84
C LYS A 78 5.75 6.38 -0.61
N ASP A 79 6.68 6.36 -1.56
CA ASP A 79 6.36 6.16 -2.97
C ASP A 79 7.46 5.34 -3.65
N MET A 80 7.06 4.59 -4.68
CA MET A 80 7.92 3.78 -5.50
C MET A 80 7.43 3.77 -6.94
N GLN A 81 8.27 4.27 -7.83
CA GLN A 81 7.99 4.30 -9.25
C GLN A 81 8.61 3.09 -9.94
N ARG A 82 7.77 2.30 -10.61
CA ARG A 82 8.19 1.15 -11.41
C ARG A 82 8.14 1.49 -12.90
N HIS A 83 9.00 0.86 -13.68
CA HIS A 83 8.92 0.94 -15.12
C HIS A 83 7.70 0.14 -15.62
N PRO A 84 6.84 0.70 -16.49
CA PRO A 84 5.56 0.09 -16.84
C PRO A 84 5.68 -1.25 -17.59
N SER A 85 6.77 -1.47 -18.33
CA SER A 85 6.97 -2.69 -19.12
C SER A 85 8.17 -3.54 -18.72
N LYS A 86 8.99 -3.09 -17.77
CA LYS A 86 10.24 -3.77 -17.40
C LYS A 86 10.26 -3.91 -15.87
N PRO A 87 10.83 -4.99 -15.32
CA PRO A 87 10.96 -5.17 -13.88
C PRO A 87 12.10 -4.30 -13.32
N VAL A 88 12.02 -2.98 -13.53
CA VAL A 88 13.03 -1.99 -13.13
C VAL A 88 12.37 -0.93 -12.28
N ILE A 89 13.01 -0.58 -11.18
CA ILE A 89 12.55 0.47 -10.26
C ILE A 89 13.23 1.77 -10.69
N MET A 90 12.41 2.77 -10.93
CA MET A 90 12.82 4.04 -11.52
C MET A 90 13.23 5.07 -10.46
N HIS A 91 12.49 5.08 -9.35
CA HIS A 91 12.65 5.99 -8.24
C HIS A 91 12.02 5.40 -6.98
N MET A 92 12.55 5.75 -5.80
CA MET A 92 11.92 5.46 -4.52
C MET A 92 12.03 6.66 -3.59
N ASP A 93 11.00 6.84 -2.79
CA ASP A 93 10.85 7.94 -1.86
C ASP A 93 10.72 7.41 -0.44
N PHE A 94 11.67 7.77 0.42
CA PHE A 94 11.63 7.45 1.83
C PHE A 94 11.31 8.68 2.66
N MET A 95 10.43 8.51 3.62
CA MET A 95 10.07 9.51 4.61
C MET A 95 10.67 9.12 5.96
N ARG A 96 11.37 10.06 6.60
CA ARG A 96 11.85 9.89 7.98
C ARG A 96 10.67 9.83 8.94
N VAL A 97 10.77 8.93 9.90
CA VAL A 97 9.70 8.69 10.86
C VAL A 97 10.14 9.15 12.25
N ASP A 98 9.28 9.95 12.87
CA ASP A 98 9.40 10.35 14.28
C ASP A 98 8.28 9.68 15.09
N ASP A 99 8.59 9.17 16.28
CA ASP A 99 7.64 8.46 17.14
C ASP A 99 6.47 9.34 17.66
N LYS A 100 6.46 10.63 17.34
CA LYS A 100 5.47 11.63 17.79
C LYS A 100 4.47 12.05 16.74
N HIS A 101 4.74 11.77 15.47
CA HIS A 101 3.90 12.21 14.36
C HIS A 101 3.16 11.00 13.78
N GLU A 102 1.91 11.22 13.40
CA GLU A 102 1.14 10.24 12.65
C GLU A 102 1.68 10.13 11.23
N ILE A 103 1.66 8.93 10.68
CA ILE A 103 2.14 8.64 9.34
C ILE A 103 1.03 7.97 8.53
N VAL A 104 1.02 8.29 7.24
CA VAL A 104 0.04 7.78 6.28
C VAL A 104 0.70 6.78 5.35
N MET A 105 0.15 5.58 5.25
CA MET A 105 0.72 4.45 4.50
C MET A 105 -0.31 3.50 3.94
N HIS A 106 0.10 2.82 2.87
CA HIS A 106 -0.67 1.73 2.28
C HIS A 106 -0.31 0.42 2.98
N VAL A 107 -1.32 -0.27 3.51
CA VAL A 107 -1.16 -1.56 4.17
C VAL A 107 -1.96 -2.61 3.41
N PRO A 108 -1.35 -3.77 3.11
CA PRO A 108 -2.03 -4.85 2.41
C PRO A 108 -3.12 -5.50 3.25
N LEU A 109 -4.19 -5.94 2.57
CA LEU A 109 -5.27 -6.74 3.13
C LEU A 109 -5.03 -8.22 2.84
N HIS A 110 -5.06 -9.05 3.88
CA HIS A 110 -4.97 -10.51 3.75
C HIS A 110 -6.34 -11.13 3.97
N PHE A 111 -6.89 -11.74 2.92
CA PHE A 111 -8.20 -12.37 2.95
C PHE A 111 -8.10 -13.82 3.43
N GLU A 112 -8.75 -14.14 4.54
CA GLU A 112 -8.80 -15.48 5.11
C GLU A 112 -10.16 -16.14 4.85
N GLY A 113 -10.17 -17.46 4.61
CA GLY A 113 -11.42 -18.22 4.51
C GLY A 113 -12.17 -18.10 3.18
N GLY A 114 -11.59 -17.50 2.14
CA GLY A 114 -12.23 -17.36 0.83
C GLY A 114 -12.67 -18.70 0.23
N GLU A 115 -11.80 -19.72 0.25
CA GLU A 115 -12.08 -21.06 -0.28
C GLU A 115 -13.07 -21.87 0.57
N SER A 116 -13.10 -21.63 1.88
CA SER A 116 -13.99 -22.36 2.80
C SER A 116 -15.39 -21.77 2.87
N SER A 117 -15.58 -20.56 2.34
CA SER A 117 -16.83 -19.82 2.40
C SER A 117 -17.97 -20.48 1.60
N PRO A 118 -19.24 -20.30 2.01
CA PRO A 118 -20.40 -20.73 1.23
C PRO A 118 -20.40 -20.17 -0.21
N ALA A 119 -19.91 -18.94 -0.40
CA ALA A 119 -19.69 -18.33 -1.70
C ALA A 119 -18.62 -19.08 -2.51
N GLY A 120 -17.43 -19.33 -1.92
CA GLY A 120 -16.33 -20.02 -2.61
C GLY A 120 -16.60 -21.49 -2.95
N LYS A 121 -17.41 -22.19 -2.14
CA LYS A 121 -17.82 -23.59 -2.41
C LYS A 121 -18.89 -23.71 -3.49
N SER A 122 -19.61 -22.63 -3.77
CA SER A 122 -20.70 -22.65 -4.75
C SER A 122 -20.13 -22.45 -6.15
N SER A 123 -20.28 -23.43 -7.04
CA SER A 123 -19.69 -23.43 -8.41
C SER A 123 -20.16 -22.29 -9.33
N ARG A 124 -21.10 -21.46 -8.90
CA ARG A 124 -21.66 -20.34 -9.67
C ARG A 124 -21.45 -18.98 -9.00
N VAL A 125 -20.64 -18.87 -7.96
CA VAL A 125 -20.37 -17.62 -7.24
C VAL A 125 -18.87 -17.34 -7.28
N MET A 126 -18.48 -16.11 -7.62
CA MET A 126 -17.11 -15.63 -7.60
C MET A 126 -16.96 -14.58 -6.49
N ILE A 127 -15.87 -14.66 -5.75
CA ILE A 127 -15.45 -13.63 -4.79
C ILE A 127 -14.51 -12.70 -5.55
N ASP A 128 -14.89 -11.43 -5.66
CA ASP A 128 -14.06 -10.40 -6.28
C ASP A 128 -13.46 -9.50 -5.20
N TYR A 129 -12.12 -9.43 -5.20
CA TYR A 129 -11.34 -8.58 -4.30
C TYR A 129 -11.06 -7.27 -5.01
N GLN A 130 -11.88 -6.26 -4.74
CA GLN A 130 -11.80 -4.97 -5.43
C GLN A 130 -10.63 -4.13 -4.92
N ILE A 131 -10.32 -4.25 -3.63
CA ILE A 131 -9.27 -3.48 -2.96
C ILE A 131 -8.37 -4.46 -2.21
N ASN A 132 -7.07 -4.47 -2.55
CA ASN A 132 -6.07 -5.33 -1.90
C ASN A 132 -5.19 -4.57 -0.91
N GLU A 133 -5.19 -3.24 -0.95
CA GLU A 133 -4.41 -2.39 -0.06
C GLU A 133 -5.25 -1.20 0.38
N VAL A 134 -5.06 -0.74 1.62
CA VAL A 134 -5.82 0.39 2.18
C VAL A 134 -4.87 1.41 2.77
N GLU A 135 -5.19 2.69 2.54
CA GLU A 135 -4.45 3.80 3.12
C GLU A 135 -4.91 4.07 4.56
N ILE A 136 -3.97 3.93 5.50
CA ILE A 136 -4.18 4.12 6.92
C ILE A 136 -3.34 5.28 7.46
N THR A 137 -3.85 5.92 8.51
CA THR A 137 -3.11 6.83 9.38
C THR A 137 -2.90 6.17 10.74
N CYS A 138 -1.65 6.05 11.16
CA CYS A 138 -1.30 5.47 12.45
C CYS A 138 -0.02 6.08 13.02
N PHE A 139 0.22 5.86 14.32
CA PHE A 139 1.52 6.11 14.89
C PHE A 139 2.51 5.01 14.48
N PRO A 140 3.82 5.32 14.37
CA PRO A 140 4.83 4.33 14.02
C PRO A 140 4.88 3.09 14.95
N LYS A 141 4.40 3.23 16.18
CA LYS A 141 4.35 2.14 17.17
C LYS A 141 3.22 1.14 16.92
N ASP A 142 2.13 1.60 16.33
CA ASP A 142 0.90 0.83 16.15
C ASP A 142 0.75 0.32 14.70
N LEU A 143 1.81 0.44 13.92
CA LEU A 143 1.89 0.12 12.52
C LEU A 143 1.79 -1.40 12.28
N PRO A 144 0.72 -1.88 11.62
CA PRO A 144 0.54 -3.28 11.28
C PRO A 144 1.26 -3.64 9.98
N GLU A 145 1.79 -4.86 9.88
CA GLU A 145 2.37 -5.39 8.64
C GLU A 145 1.29 -5.73 7.61
N PHE A 146 0.14 -6.25 8.05
CA PHE A 146 -1.04 -6.54 7.23
C PHE A 146 -2.31 -6.43 8.08
N ILE A 147 -3.46 -6.31 7.41
CA ILE A 147 -4.79 -6.36 8.05
C ILE A 147 -5.49 -7.63 7.58
N SER A 148 -5.86 -8.51 8.51
CA SER A 148 -6.61 -9.72 8.17
C SER A 148 -8.09 -9.45 8.04
N VAL A 149 -8.68 -9.97 6.95
CA VAL A 149 -10.09 -9.84 6.61
C VAL A 149 -10.69 -11.24 6.47
N ASP A 150 -11.58 -11.60 7.38
CA ASP A 150 -12.24 -12.90 7.37
C ASP A 150 -13.45 -12.87 6.43
N VAL A 151 -13.40 -13.68 5.37
CA VAL A 151 -14.49 -13.85 4.39
C VAL A 151 -15.13 -15.24 4.45
N SER A 152 -14.86 -16.01 5.51
CA SER A 152 -15.32 -17.40 5.65
C SER A 152 -16.85 -17.56 5.73
N GLU A 153 -17.58 -16.54 6.16
CA GLU A 153 -19.05 -16.61 6.32
C GLU A 153 -19.83 -16.05 5.13
N PHE A 154 -19.14 -15.59 4.08
CA PHE A 154 -19.75 -14.86 2.97
C PHE A 154 -20.65 -15.75 2.12
N LYS A 155 -21.84 -15.25 1.82
CA LYS A 155 -22.85 -15.86 0.94
C LYS A 155 -22.91 -15.12 -0.39
N LYS A 156 -23.74 -15.62 -1.31
CA LYS A 156 -23.97 -14.97 -2.60
C LYS A 156 -24.65 -13.60 -2.39
N GLY A 157 -24.06 -12.54 -2.94
CA GLY A 157 -24.61 -11.18 -2.91
C GLY A 157 -24.20 -10.37 -1.69
N ASP A 158 -23.33 -10.91 -0.83
CA ASP A 158 -22.75 -10.17 0.29
C ASP A 158 -21.62 -9.26 -0.22
N ASN A 159 -21.57 -8.04 0.32
CA ASN A 159 -20.53 -7.05 0.09
C ASN A 159 -19.89 -6.67 1.42
N LEU A 160 -18.57 -6.54 1.45
CA LEU A 160 -17.82 -5.98 2.56
C LEU A 160 -17.43 -4.56 2.23
N HIS A 161 -17.76 -3.63 3.11
CA HIS A 161 -17.37 -2.24 2.99
C HIS A 161 -16.13 -1.91 3.83
N LEU A 162 -15.45 -0.80 3.52
CA LEU A 162 -14.30 -0.33 4.29
C LEU A 162 -14.65 -0.07 5.77
N SER A 163 -15.89 0.34 6.03
CA SER A 163 -16.42 0.56 7.40
C SER A 163 -16.46 -0.70 8.26
N ASP A 164 -16.60 -1.88 7.65
CA ASP A 164 -16.78 -3.15 8.36
C ASP A 164 -15.45 -3.84 8.70
N LEU A 165 -14.32 -3.24 8.34
CA LEU A 165 -13.00 -3.79 8.59
C LEU A 165 -12.63 -3.75 10.08
N LYS A 166 -12.13 -4.89 10.58
CA LYS A 166 -11.60 -4.99 11.94
C LYS A 166 -10.20 -4.37 12.00
N LEU A 167 -10.14 -3.09 12.33
CA LEU A 167 -8.87 -2.37 12.44
C LEU A 167 -8.16 -2.66 13.78
N PRO A 168 -6.83 -2.82 13.78
CA PRO A 168 -6.05 -2.92 15.01
C PRO A 168 -6.03 -1.58 15.77
N LYS A 169 -5.65 -1.62 17.05
CA LYS A 169 -5.66 -0.44 17.94
C LYS A 169 -4.75 0.66 17.39
N GLY A 170 -5.25 1.89 17.36
CA GLY A 170 -4.47 3.07 16.95
C GLY A 170 -4.38 3.31 15.44
N VAL A 171 -5.10 2.53 14.64
CA VAL A 171 -5.18 2.69 13.18
C VAL A 171 -6.50 3.36 12.80
N THR A 172 -6.41 4.39 11.97
CA THR A 172 -7.57 5.08 11.38
C THR A 172 -7.46 5.02 9.86
N LEU A 173 -8.58 4.90 9.15
CA LEU A 173 -8.58 4.91 7.69
C LEU A 173 -8.63 6.35 7.20
N VAL A 174 -7.80 6.69 6.22
CA VAL A 174 -7.76 8.04 5.64
C VAL A 174 -9.10 8.41 4.99
N ALA A 175 -9.82 7.42 4.47
CA ALA A 175 -11.15 7.58 3.89
C ALA A 175 -12.15 8.24 4.86
N PHE A 176 -12.05 7.94 6.16
CA PHE A 176 -12.98 8.45 7.19
C PHE A 176 -12.49 9.72 7.87
N THR A 177 -11.28 10.21 7.59
CA THR A 177 -10.78 11.45 8.20
C THR A 177 -11.31 12.72 7.53
N HIS A 178 -11.85 12.61 6.31
CA HIS A 178 -12.33 13.75 5.52
C HIS A 178 -13.81 14.11 5.74
N GLY A 179 -14.51 13.43 6.66
CA GLY A 179 -15.83 13.85 7.16
C GLY A 179 -17.03 13.46 6.28
N ASP A 180 -16.82 12.67 5.24
CA ASP A 180 -17.87 12.15 4.35
C ASP A 180 -17.84 10.61 4.35
N ASP A 181 -18.18 10.02 5.49
CA ASP A 181 -18.05 8.58 5.74
C ASP A 181 -18.84 7.72 4.75
N HIS A 182 -19.96 8.25 4.22
CA HIS A 182 -20.77 7.53 3.23
C HIS A 182 -20.26 7.65 1.79
N ALA A 183 -19.48 8.68 1.46
CA ALA A 183 -18.97 8.88 0.10
C ALA A 183 -17.69 8.09 -0.18
N HIS A 184 -16.97 7.70 0.87
CA HIS A 184 -15.69 7.00 0.79
C HIS A 184 -15.75 5.53 1.20
N ASP A 185 -16.95 5.01 1.47
CA ASP A 185 -17.16 3.62 1.85
C ASP A 185 -17.12 2.67 0.64
N ALA A 186 -15.92 2.49 0.12
CA ALA A 186 -15.68 1.60 -1.00
C ALA A 186 -15.93 0.14 -0.61
N VAL A 187 -16.45 -0.64 -1.56
CA VAL A 187 -16.58 -2.09 -1.41
C VAL A 187 -15.20 -2.71 -1.53
N VAL A 188 -14.81 -3.48 -0.52
CA VAL A 188 -13.52 -4.18 -0.42
C VAL A 188 -13.63 -5.56 -1.07
N VAL A 189 -14.73 -6.26 -0.80
CA VAL A 189 -15.01 -7.61 -1.31
C VAL A 189 -16.46 -7.67 -1.76
N SER A 190 -16.71 -8.20 -2.95
CA SER A 190 -18.07 -8.48 -3.43
C SER A 190 -18.22 -9.92 -3.88
N THR A 191 -19.42 -10.48 -3.72
CA THR A 191 -19.73 -11.84 -4.16
C THR A 191 -20.81 -11.81 -5.24
N SER A 192 -20.46 -12.13 -6.47
CA SER A 192 -21.38 -12.10 -7.61
C SER A 192 -21.57 -13.49 -8.21
N ALA A 193 -22.73 -13.72 -8.83
CA ALA A 193 -22.98 -14.97 -9.55
C ALA A 193 -22.52 -14.87 -11.01
N ILE A 194 -21.85 -15.92 -11.49
CA ILE A 194 -21.41 -16.03 -12.88
C ILE A 194 -22.66 -15.97 -13.79
N GLY A 195 -22.78 -14.86 -14.53
CA GLY A 195 -23.85 -14.60 -15.50
C GLY A 195 -24.82 -13.45 -15.20
N GLN A 196 -24.63 -12.66 -14.14
CA GLN A 196 -25.35 -11.38 -13.95
C GLN A 196 -24.35 -10.23 -13.98
N ALA A 197 -24.37 -9.45 -15.06
CA ALA A 197 -23.87 -8.09 -15.02
C ALA A 197 -24.72 -7.31 -14.00
N SER A 198 -24.06 -6.57 -13.12
CA SER A 198 -24.68 -5.55 -12.27
C SER A 198 -25.48 -4.61 -13.17
N THR A 199 -26.80 -4.63 -13.02
CA THR A 199 -27.72 -3.70 -13.66
C THR A 199 -28.12 -2.71 -12.58
N ASP A 200 -27.23 -1.74 -12.32
CA ASP A 200 -27.51 -0.55 -11.51
C ASP A 200 -27.32 0.71 -12.38
N ASP A 201 -27.87 0.70 -13.59
CA ASP A 201 -28.01 1.88 -14.46
C ASP A 201 -29.35 1.78 -15.20
N ALA A 202 -30.45 1.96 -14.49
CA ALA A 202 -31.76 2.32 -15.05
C ALA A 202 -32.77 2.58 -13.92
N ASP A 203 -32.72 3.75 -13.29
CA ASP A 203 -33.90 4.37 -12.67
C ASP A 203 -33.63 5.86 -12.39
N GLU A 204 -33.39 6.64 -13.45
CA GLU A 204 -33.59 8.08 -13.42
C GLU A 204 -33.79 8.61 -14.84
N GLU A 205 -35.02 8.54 -15.36
CA GLU A 205 -35.60 9.53 -16.28
C GLU A 205 -37.07 9.21 -16.57
N GLY A 206 -37.98 10.13 -16.21
CA GLY A 206 -39.33 10.17 -16.79
C GLY A 206 -40.51 10.36 -15.83
N ALA A 207 -40.48 11.38 -14.97
CA ALA A 207 -41.69 11.91 -14.32
C ALA A 207 -41.92 13.37 -14.71
N GLU A 208 -42.49 13.61 -15.89
CA GLU A 208 -43.29 14.81 -16.17
C GLU A 208 -44.52 14.42 -16.99
N ALA A 209 -45.70 14.59 -16.39
CA ALA A 209 -46.99 14.72 -17.04
C ALA A 209 -47.88 15.64 -16.20
#